data_AF-A0A925GL73-F1
#
_entry.id   AF-A0A925GL73-F1
#
_cell.length_a   1.000
_cell.length_b   1.000
_cell.length_c   1.000
_cell.angle_alpha   90.00
_cell.angle_beta   90.00
_cell.angle_gamma   90.00
#
_symmetry.space_group_name_H-M   'P 1'
#
loop_
_entity.id
_entity.type
_entity.pdbx_description
1 polymer ?
#
loop_
_entity_poly.entity_id
_entity_poly.type
_entity_poly.pdbx_seq_one_letter_code
_entity_poly.pdbx_strand_id
1 'polypeptide(L)'
;MTGPSPSSFSSSFELQGNATTGQLAFTNTLGTILARIAWTPGSATLQTLSRPQTFPDMDALTLYAAGAELPVAQLFDWLQGQATPSPGWEVDLSAQAEGRISAHRNAPAPEVDLRIVLDR
;
A
#
# COMPACT_ATOMS: atom_id res chain seq x y z
N MET A 1 12.29 -28.86 -7.01
CA MET A 1 12.51 -27.39 -7.09
C MET A 1 11.37 -26.75 -6.31
N THR A 2 11.62 -26.28 -5.10
CA THR A 2 10.60 -25.59 -4.29
C THR A 2 10.40 -24.22 -4.92
N GLY A 3 9.20 -23.95 -5.47
CA GLY A 3 8.86 -22.62 -5.98
C GLY A 3 8.92 -21.57 -4.85
N PRO A 4 9.07 -20.28 -5.16
CA PRO A 4 9.09 -19.24 -4.14
C PRO A 4 7.79 -19.31 -3.32
N SER A 5 7.92 -19.41 -2.00
CA SER A 5 6.77 -19.35 -1.09
C SER A 5 6.17 -17.95 -1.15
N PRO A 6 4.84 -17.79 -1.34
CA PRO A 6 4.22 -16.47 -1.28
C PRO A 6 4.45 -15.86 0.11
N SER A 7 5.08 -14.70 0.16
CA SER A 7 5.31 -13.96 1.39
C SER A 7 4.09 -13.11 1.72
N SER A 8 3.27 -13.55 2.67
CA SER A 8 2.14 -12.77 3.18
C SER A 8 2.60 -11.78 4.25
N PHE A 9 2.32 -10.49 4.07
CA PHE A 9 2.52 -9.45 5.08
C PHE A 9 1.17 -8.92 5.57
N SER A 10 0.88 -9.12 6.86
CA SER A 10 -0.32 -8.56 7.50
C SER A 10 0.11 -7.61 8.62
N SER A 11 -0.31 -6.36 8.53
CA SER A 11 -0.12 -5.37 9.59
C SER A 11 -1.30 -4.41 9.60
N SER A 12 -1.59 -3.85 10.77
CA SER A 12 -2.49 -2.71 10.85
C SER A 12 -1.82 -1.51 10.20
N PHE A 13 -2.62 -0.64 9.60
CA PHE A 13 -2.10 0.58 9.03
C PHE A 13 -3.02 1.76 9.32
N GLU A 14 -2.43 2.94 9.38
CA GLU A 14 -3.14 4.21 9.46
C GLU A 14 -2.76 5.05 8.25
N LEU A 15 -3.74 5.33 7.39
CA LEU A 15 -3.58 6.17 6.21
C LEU A 15 -4.21 7.54 6.47
N GLN A 16 -3.44 8.61 6.26
CA GLN A 16 -3.86 9.99 6.50
C GLN A 16 -3.50 10.87 5.31
N GLY A 17 -4.33 11.87 5.02
CA GLY A 17 -4.11 12.80 3.90
C GLY A 17 -4.78 12.35 2.61
N ASN A 18 -4.09 12.51 1.48
CA ASN A 18 -4.60 12.21 0.14
C ASN A 18 -3.49 11.70 -0.80
N ALA A 19 -3.85 11.41 -2.04
CA ALA A 19 -2.95 10.91 -3.09
C ALA A 19 -1.68 11.75 -3.30
N THR A 20 -1.72 13.05 -3.04
CA THR A 20 -0.62 13.99 -3.33
C THR A 20 0.23 14.29 -2.10
N THR A 21 -0.40 14.42 -0.93
CA THR A 21 0.28 14.66 0.35
C THR A 21 -0.39 13.82 1.43
N GLY A 22 0.39 12.94 2.04
CA GLY A 22 -0.16 12.05 3.05
C GLY A 22 0.90 11.28 3.82
N GLN A 23 0.40 10.44 4.74
CA GLN A 23 1.20 9.58 5.58
C GLN A 23 0.55 8.20 5.69
N LEU A 24 1.39 7.18 5.75
CA LEU A 24 1.00 5.79 5.97
C LEU A 24 1.87 5.22 7.09
N ALA A 25 1.28 4.93 8.24
CA ALA A 25 1.96 4.27 9.35
C ALA A 25 1.55 2.80 9.40
N PHE A 26 2.52 1.89 9.51
CA PHE A 26 2.29 0.47 9.70
C PHE A 26 2.57 0.10 11.15
N THR A 27 1.62 -0.57 11.78
CA THR A 27 1.70 -1.03 13.17
C THR A 27 1.56 -2.55 13.23
N ASN A 28 2.36 -3.18 14.08
CA ASN A 28 2.18 -4.59 14.41
C ASN A 28 1.02 -4.78 15.42
N THR A 29 0.65 -6.03 15.67
CA THR A 29 -0.40 -6.40 16.64
C THR A 29 -0.09 -5.98 18.08
N LEU A 30 1.18 -5.68 18.39
CA LEU A 30 1.61 -5.17 19.70
C LEU A 30 1.44 -3.64 19.81
N GLY A 31 0.94 -2.96 18.76
CA GLY A 31 0.78 -1.51 18.73
C GLY A 31 2.07 -0.74 18.46
N THR A 32 3.15 -1.42 18.04
CA THR A 32 4.43 -0.77 17.72
C THR A 32 4.46 -0.37 16.24
N ILE A 33 4.87 0.87 15.96
CA ILE A 33 5.07 1.35 14.59
C ILE A 33 6.30 0.65 13.99
N LEU A 34 6.10 -0.12 12.92
CA LEU A 34 7.15 -0.78 12.16
C LEU A 34 7.81 0.17 11.17
N ALA A 35 6.98 0.95 10.47
CA ALA A 35 7.40 1.91 9.47
C ALA A 35 6.39 3.05 9.36
N ARG A 36 6.87 4.23 8.98
CA ARG A 36 6.06 5.38 8.58
C ARG A 36 6.54 5.87 7.24
N ILE A 37 5.62 6.00 6.30
CA ILE A 37 5.84 6.61 5.00
C ILE A 37 5.17 7.98 5.04
N ALA A 38 5.85 8.99 4.51
CA ALA A 38 5.29 10.32 4.29
C ALA A 38 5.63 10.76 2.88
N TRP A 39 4.66 11.29 2.14
CA TRP A 39 4.89 11.80 0.79
C TRP A 39 4.30 13.18 0.58
N THR A 40 4.91 13.88 -0.36
CA THR A 40 4.56 15.21 -0.86
C THR A 40 4.81 15.22 -2.38
N PRO A 41 4.37 16.25 -3.11
CA PRO A 41 4.77 16.41 -4.51
C PRO A 41 6.30 16.32 -4.68
N GLY A 42 6.76 15.30 -5.40
CA GLY A 42 8.18 15.10 -5.75
C GLY A 42 9.08 14.54 -4.64
N SER A 43 8.52 14.02 -3.54
CA SER A 43 9.32 13.33 -2.53
C SER A 43 8.50 12.34 -1.71
N ALA A 44 9.08 11.20 -1.39
CA ALA A 44 8.55 10.23 -0.45
C ALA A 44 9.64 9.83 0.55
N THR A 45 9.31 9.72 1.83
CA THR A 45 10.26 9.36 2.89
C THR A 45 9.76 8.13 3.63
N LEU A 46 10.61 7.12 3.73
CA LEU A 46 10.41 5.91 4.53
C LEU A 46 11.18 6.06 5.84
N GLN A 47 10.47 6.06 6.96
CA GLN A 47 11.01 6.00 8.31
C GLN A 47 10.80 4.59 8.86
N THR A 48 11.88 3.90 9.23
CA THR A 48 11.83 2.60 9.90
C THR A 48 12.61 2.70 11.21
N LEU A 49 12.73 1.58 11.95
CA LEU A 49 13.62 1.48 13.13
C LEU A 49 15.10 1.77 12.80
N SER A 50 15.47 1.73 11.52
CA SER A 50 16.82 2.05 11.05
C SER A 50 16.94 3.55 10.72
N ARG A 51 17.57 3.90 9.60
CA ARG A 51 17.69 5.30 9.15
C ARG A 51 16.53 5.67 8.22
N PRO A 52 16.04 6.92 8.28
CA PRO A 52 15.14 7.44 7.27
C PRO A 52 15.77 7.38 5.88
N GLN A 53 14.98 6.99 4.88
CA GLN A 53 15.36 6.96 3.47
C GLN A 53 14.40 7.84 2.67
N THR A 54 14.94 8.59 1.72
CA THR A 54 14.15 9.47 0.84
C THR A 54 14.19 8.94 -0.58
N PHE A 55 13.06 9.03 -1.25
CA PHE A 55 12.79 8.56 -2.60
C PHE A 55 12.15 9.70 -3.40
N PRO A 56 12.29 9.70 -4.74
CA PRO A 56 11.70 10.74 -5.59
C PRO A 56 10.15 10.72 -5.58
N ASP A 57 9.56 9.55 -5.35
CA ASP A 57 8.12 9.34 -5.44
C ASP A 57 7.71 8.05 -4.69
N MET A 58 6.40 7.84 -4.57
CA MET A 58 5.82 6.68 -3.89
C MET A 58 6.07 5.38 -4.64
N ASP A 59 6.19 5.41 -5.96
CA ASP A 59 6.40 4.21 -6.77
C ASP A 59 7.79 3.63 -6.48
N ALA A 60 8.82 4.48 -6.50
CA ALA A 60 10.19 4.11 -6.12
C ALA A 60 10.28 3.60 -4.67
N LEU A 61 9.56 4.24 -3.74
CA LEU A 61 9.54 3.83 -2.33
C LEU A 61 8.88 2.46 -2.15
N THR A 62 7.71 2.24 -2.77
CA THR A 62 6.95 0.99 -2.61
C THR A 62 7.61 -0.16 -3.34
N LEU A 63 8.24 0.10 -4.49
CA LEU A 63 9.11 -0.87 -5.15
C LEU A 63 10.26 -1.31 -4.22
N TYR A 64 10.88 -0.37 -3.50
CA TYR A 64 11.93 -0.70 -2.53
C TYR A 64 11.40 -1.45 -1.30
N ALA A 65 10.27 -1.02 -0.74
CA ALA A 65 9.76 -1.52 0.54
C ALA A 65 8.95 -2.83 0.40
N ALA A 66 8.17 -2.96 -0.66
CA ALA A 66 7.25 -4.07 -0.90
C ALA A 66 7.63 -4.94 -2.12
N GLY A 67 8.64 -4.53 -2.91
CA GLY A 67 9.04 -5.24 -4.12
C GLY A 67 8.11 -5.01 -5.33
N ALA A 68 7.11 -4.14 -5.19
CA ALA A 68 6.16 -3.79 -6.22
C ALA A 68 5.69 -2.34 -6.07
N GLU A 69 5.43 -1.69 -7.19
CA GLU A 69 4.86 -0.34 -7.25
C GLU A 69 3.40 -0.39 -6.82
N LEU A 70 3.07 0.25 -5.70
CA LEU A 70 1.70 0.35 -5.21
C LEU A 70 1.04 1.61 -5.78
N PRO A 71 -0.17 1.50 -6.36
CA PRO A 71 -0.88 2.61 -6.95
C PRO A 71 -1.56 3.45 -5.87
N VAL A 72 -0.76 4.22 -5.14
CA VAL A 72 -1.23 4.99 -3.97
C VAL A 72 -2.32 5.99 -4.37
N ALA A 73 -2.23 6.59 -5.56
CA ALA A 73 -3.25 7.51 -6.03
C ALA A 73 -4.61 6.81 -6.19
N GLN A 74 -4.64 5.68 -6.90
CA GLN A 74 -5.86 4.89 -7.11
C GLN A 74 -6.36 4.26 -5.82
N LEU A 75 -5.46 3.93 -4.88
CA LEU A 75 -5.85 3.46 -3.56
C LEU A 75 -6.79 4.45 -2.84
N PHE A 76 -6.52 5.76 -2.89
CA PHE A 76 -7.42 6.75 -2.31
C PHE A 76 -8.80 6.80 -2.99
N ASP A 77 -8.84 6.58 -4.31
CA ASP A 77 -10.09 6.46 -5.05
C ASP A 77 -10.86 5.20 -4.64
N TRP A 78 -10.18 4.06 -4.53
CA TRP A 78 -10.76 2.79 -4.11
C TRP A 78 -11.37 2.88 -2.71
N LEU A 79 -10.68 3.56 -1.78
CA LEU A 79 -11.19 3.84 -0.43
C LEU A 79 -12.47 4.67 -0.45
N GLN A 80 -12.64 5.54 -1.45
CA GLN A 80 -13.85 6.32 -1.69
C GLN A 80 -14.92 5.56 -2.49
N GLY A 81 -14.70 4.28 -2.81
CA GLY A 81 -15.62 3.46 -3.60
C GLY A 81 -15.53 3.73 -5.11
N GLN A 82 -14.52 4.46 -5.57
CA GLN A 82 -14.28 4.71 -6.98
C GLN A 82 -13.35 3.64 -7.53
N ALA A 83 -13.83 2.79 -8.44
CA ALA A 83 -13.03 1.75 -9.07
C ALA A 83 -12.10 2.30 -10.18
N THR A 84 -11.25 3.27 -9.83
CA THR A 84 -10.30 3.85 -10.78
C THR A 84 -9.35 2.76 -11.29
N PRO A 85 -9.23 2.58 -12.61
CA PRO A 85 -8.34 1.57 -13.17
C PRO A 85 -6.88 1.94 -12.87
N SER A 86 -6.10 0.94 -12.45
CA SER A 86 -4.66 1.05 -12.27
C SER A 86 -3.95 0.03 -13.18
N PRO A 87 -2.88 0.40 -13.89
CA PRO A 87 -2.17 -0.51 -14.79
C PRO A 87 -1.70 -1.78 -14.09
N GLY A 88 -2.16 -2.94 -14.57
CA GLY A 88 -1.78 -4.24 -14.02
C GLY A 88 -2.43 -4.60 -12.68
N TRP A 89 -3.44 -3.83 -12.26
CA TRP A 89 -4.22 -4.08 -11.06
C TRP A 89 -5.70 -4.32 -11.40
N GLU A 90 -6.28 -5.34 -10.78
CA GLU A 90 -7.70 -5.65 -10.80
C GLU A 90 -8.28 -5.36 -9.42
N VAL A 91 -9.19 -4.41 -9.31
CA VAL A 91 -9.80 -4.00 -8.02
C VAL A 91 -11.22 -4.59 -7.89
N ASP A 92 -11.50 -5.16 -6.72
CA ASP A 92 -12.84 -5.59 -6.30
C ASP A 92 -13.31 -4.72 -5.13
N LEU A 93 -14.34 -3.93 -5.39
CA LEU A 93 -15.02 -3.08 -4.41
C LEU A 93 -16.40 -3.65 -4.00
N SER A 94 -16.72 -4.89 -4.37
CA SER A 94 -18.04 -5.50 -4.11
C SER A 94 -18.36 -5.56 -2.61
N ALA A 95 -17.33 -5.75 -1.78
CA ALA A 95 -17.43 -5.81 -0.32
C ALA A 95 -17.10 -4.47 0.38
N GLN A 96 -16.99 -3.36 -0.36
CA GLN A 96 -16.59 -2.07 0.20
C GLN A 96 -17.63 -1.51 1.18
N ALA A 97 -18.92 -1.80 0.95
CA ALA A 97 -19.99 -1.49 1.89
C ALA A 97 -19.83 -2.20 3.26
N GLU A 98 -19.16 -3.36 3.28
CA GLU A 98 -18.80 -4.11 4.48
C GLU A 98 -17.42 -3.68 5.05
N GLY A 99 -16.81 -2.65 4.47
CA GLY A 99 -15.50 -2.15 4.87
C GLY A 99 -14.32 -2.94 4.29
N ARG A 100 -14.51 -3.72 3.22
CA ARG A 100 -13.43 -4.54 2.63
C ARG A 100 -13.16 -4.16 1.18
N ILE A 101 -11.88 -4.00 0.85
CA ILE A 101 -11.40 -3.75 -0.51
C ILE A 101 -10.34 -4.79 -0.83
N SER A 102 -10.42 -5.39 -2.01
CA SER A 102 -9.37 -6.28 -2.51
C SER A 102 -8.86 -5.76 -3.84
N ALA A 103 -7.55 -5.82 -4.06
CA ALA A 103 -6.94 -5.51 -5.35
C ALA A 103 -5.86 -6.54 -5.63
N HIS A 104 -5.82 -7.04 -6.86
CA HIS A 104 -4.87 -8.04 -7.31
C HIS A 104 -3.99 -7.46 -8.40
N ARG A 105 -2.67 -7.50 -8.20
CA ARG A 105 -1.70 -7.08 -9.21
C ARG A 105 -1.27 -8.30 -9.99
N ASN A 106 -1.67 -8.37 -11.26
CA ASN A 106 -1.36 -9.49 -12.14
C ASN A 106 -0.11 -9.24 -13.01
N ALA A 107 0.27 -7.98 -13.25
CA ALA A 107 1.43 -7.62 -14.06
C ALA A 107 1.99 -6.22 -13.75
N PRO A 108 3.29 -5.98 -14.02
CA PRO A 108 4.35 -6.97 -14.22
C PRO A 108 4.61 -7.80 -12.94
N ALA A 109 5.34 -8.90 -13.01
CA ALA A 109 5.70 -9.66 -11.81
C ALA A 109 6.50 -8.79 -10.80
N PRO A 110 6.42 -9.06 -9.48
CA PRO A 110 5.65 -10.14 -8.84
C PRO A 110 4.14 -9.85 -8.77
N GLU A 111 3.38 -10.93 -8.70
CA GLU A 111 1.94 -10.90 -8.39
C GLU A 111 1.75 -10.46 -6.93
N VAL A 112 0.78 -9.56 -6.68
CA VAL A 112 0.54 -9.00 -5.34
C VAL A 112 -0.95 -9.01 -5.04
N ASP A 113 -1.33 -9.67 -3.94
CA ASP A 113 -2.66 -9.55 -3.35
C ASP A 113 -2.68 -8.45 -2.29
N LEU A 114 -3.43 -7.38 -2.55
CA LEU A 114 -3.71 -6.31 -1.60
C LEU A 114 -5.10 -6.52 -1.02
N ARG A 115 -5.19 -6.65 0.31
CA ARG A 115 -6.47 -6.68 1.02
C ARG A 115 -6.49 -5.60 2.10
N ILE A 116 -7.52 -4.77 2.06
CA ILE A 116 -7.74 -3.66 2.99
C ILE A 116 -9.02 -3.93 3.75
N VAL A 117 -8.94 -3.80 5.07
CA VAL A 117 -10.09 -3.84 5.98
C VAL A 117 -10.16 -2.49 6.68
N LEU A 118 -11.27 -1.80 6.50
CA LEU A 118 -11.57 -0.53 7.10
C LEU A 118 -12.09 -0.76 8.51
N ASP A 119 -11.44 -0.13 9.49
CA ASP A 119 -11.98 0.00 10.84
C ASP A 119 -13.17 0.96 10.81
N ARG A 120 -14.25 0.65 11.55
CA ARG A 120 -15.53 1.36 11.50
C ARG A 120 -15.73 2.35 12.62
#